data_AF-A0A935T7L6-F1
#
_entry.id   AF-A0A935T7L6-F1
#
_cell.length_a   1.000
_cell.length_b   1.000
_cell.length_c   1.000
_cell.angle_alpha   90.00
_cell.angle_beta   90.00
_cell.angle_gamma   90.00
#
_symmetry.space_group_name_H-M   'P 1'
#
loop_
_entity.id
_entity.type
_entity.pdbx_description
1 polymer ?
#
loop_
_entity_poly.entity_id
_entity_poly.type
_entity_poly.pdbx_seq_one_letter_code
_entity_poly.pdbx_strand_id
1 'polypeptide(L)'
;MSGYAALTRPTELHLEGIVEDDGEVPVPRAIGEHLANPDFVKGVWATVDVNVSRFDGRAEKVNITLPRRLLARIDSYAKAHGKTRSGFLADAARAAMRQAKT
;
A
#
# COMPACT_ATOMS: atom_id res chain seq x y z
N MET A 1 -13.66 -19.94 -11.70
CA MET A 1 -12.60 -19.42 -10.80
C MET A 1 -11.75 -18.46 -11.61
N SER A 2 -11.71 -17.19 -11.21
CA SER A 2 -11.09 -16.11 -12.00
C SER A 2 -9.57 -16.18 -11.96
N GLY A 3 -8.89 -16.05 -13.11
CA GLY A 3 -7.42 -16.15 -13.25
C GLY A 3 -6.62 -15.16 -12.39
N TYR A 4 -7.26 -14.13 -11.84
CA TYR A 4 -6.67 -13.17 -10.91
C TYR A 4 -6.10 -13.80 -9.63
N ALA A 5 -6.73 -14.85 -9.10
CA ALA A 5 -6.29 -15.47 -7.84
C ALA A 5 -4.92 -16.18 -7.96
N ALA A 6 -4.53 -16.60 -9.17
CA ALA A 6 -3.26 -17.27 -9.40
C ALA A 6 -2.05 -16.34 -9.28
N LEU A 7 -2.24 -15.03 -9.46
CA LEU A 7 -1.17 -14.03 -9.42
C LEU A 7 -1.02 -13.39 -8.02
N THR A 8 -2.09 -13.35 -7.21
CA THR A 8 -2.04 -12.75 -5.87
C THR A 8 -1.10 -13.50 -4.93
N ARG A 9 -1.19 -14.84 -4.89
CA ARG A 9 -0.40 -15.66 -3.96
C ARG A 9 1.12 -15.55 -4.15
N PRO A 10 1.67 -15.69 -5.38
CA PRO A 10 3.10 -15.47 -5.62
C PRO A 10 3.56 -14.06 -5.25
N THR A 11 2.71 -13.06 -5.48
CA THR A 11 3.03 -11.66 -5.17
C THR A 11 3.09 -11.44 -3.66
N GLU A 12 2.11 -11.97 -2.92
CA GLU A 12 2.11 -11.95 -1.45
C GLU A 12 3.35 -12.66 -0.88
N LEU A 13 3.68 -13.86 -1.36
CA LEU A 13 4.85 -14.61 -0.91
C LEU A 13 6.17 -13.85 -1.12
N HIS A 14 6.31 -13.16 -2.26
CA HIS A 14 7.49 -12.35 -2.52
C HIS A 14 7.61 -11.16 -1.56
N LEU A 15 6.49 -10.51 -1.24
CA LEU A 15 6.44 -9.42 -0.28
C LEU A 15 6.71 -9.89 1.15
N GLU A 16 6.24 -11.09 1.53
CA GLU A 16 6.58 -11.72 2.80
C GLU A 16 8.09 -11.91 2.94
N GLY A 17 8.75 -12.47 1.93
CA GLY A 17 10.21 -12.65 1.94
C GLY A 17 10.99 -11.34 2.05
N ILE A 18 10.56 -10.28 1.34
CA ILE A 18 11.18 -8.96 1.46
C ILE A 18 11.11 -8.43 2.89
N VAL A 19 9.97 -8.60 3.56
CA VAL A 19 9.77 -8.14 4.94
C VAL A 19 10.56 -8.97 5.94
N GLU A 20 10.64 -10.29 5.73
CA GLU A 20 11.45 -11.19 6.57
C GLU A 20 12.94 -10.84 6.52
N ASP A 21 13.41 -10.34 5.37
CA ASP A 21 14.78 -9.87 5.17
C ASP A 21 15.01 -8.39 5.60
N ASP A 22 14.10 -7.79 6.37
CA ASP A 22 14.09 -6.38 6.79
C ASP A 22 14.14 -5.38 5.61
N GLY A 23 13.71 -5.81 4.43
CA GLY A 23 13.66 -5.01 3.20
C GLY A 23 12.43 -4.11 3.10
N GLU A 24 12.52 -3.05 2.30
CA GLU A 24 11.39 -2.16 2.05
C GLU A 24 10.46 -2.70 0.95
N VAL A 25 9.16 -2.70 1.23
CA VAL A 25 8.14 -3.03 0.23
C VAL A 25 8.25 -2.07 -0.96
N PRO A 26 8.41 -2.57 -2.20
CA PRO A 26 8.61 -1.73 -3.37
C PRO A 26 7.40 -0.84 -3.64
N VAL A 27 7.67 0.41 -4.03
CA VAL A 27 6.63 1.38 -4.38
C VAL A 27 6.06 1.04 -5.76
N PRO A 28 4.74 0.87 -5.90
CA PRO A 28 4.13 0.63 -7.21
C PRO A 28 4.33 1.84 -8.13
N ARG A 29 4.69 1.57 -9.39
CA ARG A 29 4.88 2.57 -10.45
C ARG A 29 3.73 2.54 -11.45
N ALA A 30 3.62 3.58 -12.27
CA ALA A 30 2.58 3.63 -13.29
C ALA A 30 2.82 2.55 -14.37
N ILE A 31 1.76 1.89 -14.83
CA ILE A 31 1.86 0.89 -15.90
C ILE A 31 2.52 1.45 -17.17
N GLY A 32 2.32 2.74 -17.46
CA GLY A 32 2.94 3.44 -18.59
C GLY A 32 4.47 3.45 -18.56
N GLU A 33 5.07 3.51 -17.37
CA GLU A 33 6.54 3.44 -17.22
C GLU A 33 7.07 2.06 -17.59
N HIS A 34 6.29 1.02 -17.30
CA HIS A 34 6.68 -0.34 -17.60
C HIS A 34 6.41 -0.74 -19.06
N LEU A 35 5.35 -0.19 -19.67
CA LEU A 35 5.03 -0.36 -21.10
C LEU A 35 6.12 0.20 -22.03
N ALA A 36 6.83 1.24 -21.58
CA ALA A 36 7.92 1.85 -22.34
C ALA A 36 9.23 1.04 -22.29
N ASN A 37 9.32 -0.02 -21.47
CA ASN A 37 10.52 -0.82 -21.35
C ASN A 37 10.64 -1.85 -22.51
N PRO A 38 11.72 -1.80 -23.32
CA PRO A 38 11.97 -2.74 -24.41
C PRO A 38 11.95 -4.23 -23.99
N ASP A 39 12.30 -4.52 -22.74
CA ASP A 39 12.36 -5.90 -22.21
C ASP A 39 10.98 -6.55 -22.06
N PHE A 40 9.91 -5.76 -22.04
CA PHE A 40 8.54 -6.22 -21.77
C PHE A 40 7.60 -6.14 -23.00
N VAL A 41 8.13 -5.85 -24.19
CA VAL A 41 7.35 -5.55 -25.41
C VAL A 41 6.48 -6.71 -25.91
N LYS A 42 6.80 -7.96 -25.56
CA LYS A 42 6.03 -9.16 -25.95
C LYS A 42 5.18 -9.75 -24.81
N GLY A 43 5.14 -9.09 -23.66
CA GLY A 43 4.41 -9.55 -22.48
C GLY A 43 2.93 -9.18 -22.48
N VAL A 44 2.13 -9.90 -21.69
CA VAL A 44 0.76 -9.52 -21.34
C VAL A 44 0.80 -8.85 -19.97
N TRP A 45 0.15 -7.68 -19.86
CA TRP A 45 0.09 -6.92 -18.62
C TRP A 45 -1.14 -7.30 -17.79
N ALA A 46 -0.95 -7.43 -16.48
CA ALA A 46 -2.02 -7.60 -15.50
C ALA A 46 -1.73 -6.75 -14.27
N THR A 47 -2.78 -6.22 -13.64
CA THR A 47 -2.69 -5.52 -12.35
C THR A 47 -3.20 -6.44 -11.25
N VAL A 48 -2.47 -6.49 -10.14
CA VAL A 48 -2.88 -7.24 -8.95
C VAL A 48 -3.06 -6.26 -7.80
N ASP A 49 -4.26 -6.23 -7.23
CA ASP A 49 -4.53 -5.48 -6.00
C ASP A 49 -4.01 -6.27 -4.81
N VAL A 50 -2.92 -5.78 -4.21
CA VAL A 50 -2.35 -6.33 -2.98
C VAL A 50 -2.45 -5.30 -1.86
N ASN A 51 -3.02 -5.71 -0.73
CA ASN A 51 -3.03 -4.87 0.45
C ASN A 51 -1.67 -4.93 1.16
N VAL A 52 -0.79 -3.99 0.80
CA VAL A 52 0.57 -3.90 1.37
C VAL A 52 0.61 -3.58 2.86
N SER A 53 -0.50 -3.12 3.47
CA SER A 53 -0.52 -2.83 4.91
C SER A 53 -0.28 -4.06 5.80
N ARG A 54 -0.38 -5.26 5.22
CA ARG A 54 -0.09 -6.53 5.91
C ARG A 54 1.41 -6.76 6.11
N PHE A 55 2.22 -6.04 5.35
CA PHE A 55 3.67 -6.15 5.31
C PHE A 55 4.39 -5.06 6.12
N ASP A 56 3.66 -4.15 6.77
CA ASP A 56 4.24 -3.08 7.61
C ASP A 56 4.84 -3.57 8.94
N GLY A 57 4.93 -4.89 9.15
CA GLY A 57 5.43 -5.48 10.37
C GLY A 57 4.52 -5.26 11.59
N ARG A 58 5.11 -5.24 12.79
CA ARG A 58 4.37 -5.07 14.03
C ARG A 58 3.93 -3.62 14.22
N ALA A 59 2.67 -3.43 14.59
CA ALA A 59 2.13 -2.10 14.87
C ALA A 59 2.77 -1.48 16.12
N GLU A 60 3.43 -0.33 15.95
CA GLU A 60 3.96 0.46 17.06
C GLU A 60 2.97 1.53 17.52
N LYS A 61 2.83 1.67 18.85
CA LYS A 61 1.95 2.69 19.44
C LYS A 61 2.70 4.01 19.57
N VAL A 62 2.21 5.03 18.87
CA VAL A 62 2.75 6.40 18.94
C VAL A 62 1.82 7.35 19.69
N ASN A 63 2.39 8.28 20.46
CA ASN A 63 1.65 9.37 21.09
C ASN A 63 1.88 10.67 20.31
N ILE A 64 0.82 11.22 19.71
CA ILE A 64 0.89 12.43 18.86
C ILE A 64 -0.13 13.48 19.29
N THR A 65 0.16 14.75 19.00
CA THR A 65 -0.75 15.87 19.24
C THR A 65 -1.38 16.33 17.92
N LEU A 66 -2.71 16.42 17.88
CA LEU A 66 -3.46 16.87 16.71
C LEU A 66 -4.48 17.95 17.10
N PRO A 67 -4.75 18.96 16.25
CA PRO A 67 -5.80 19.93 16.50
C PRO A 67 -7.17 19.26 16.70
N ARG A 68 -7.93 19.67 17.73
CA ARG A 68 -9.21 19.03 18.12
C ARG A 68 -10.21 18.91 16.95
N ARG A 69 -10.34 19.98 16.16
CA ARG A 69 -11.27 20.00 15.00
C ARG A 69 -10.82 19.03 13.91
N LEU A 70 -9.52 18.87 13.70
CA LEU A 70 -8.97 17.93 12.73
C LEU A 70 -9.19 16.49 13.19
N LEU A 71 -8.93 16.19 14.47
CA LEU A 71 -9.15 14.87 15.04
C LEU A 71 -10.62 14.42 14.89
N ALA A 72 -11.58 15.31 15.17
CA ALA A 72 -13.00 15.02 15.00
C ALA A 72 -13.36 14.70 13.54
N ARG A 73 -12.77 15.42 12.57
CA ARG A 73 -12.97 15.15 11.13
C ARG A 73 -12.38 13.80 10.73
N ILE A 74 -11.19 13.47 11.23
CA ILE A 74 -10.55 12.18 10.98
C ILE A 74 -11.42 11.03 11.50
N ASP A 75 -11.91 11.14 12.74
CA ASP A 75 -12.73 10.09 13.35
C ASP A 75 -14.05 9.89 12.60
N SER A 76 -14.71 10.99 12.22
CA SER A 76 -15.94 10.93 11.43
C SER A 76 -15.71 10.30 10.06
N TYR A 77 -14.62 10.67 9.38
CA TYR A 77 -14.28 10.11 8.07
C TYR A 77 -13.95 8.62 8.18
N ALA A 78 -13.09 8.23 9.12
CA ALA A 78 -12.69 6.85 9.32
C ALA A 78 -13.92 5.96 9.62
N LYS A 79 -14.80 6.41 10.52
CA LYS A 79 -16.05 5.70 10.84
C LYS A 79 -16.96 5.54 9.62
N ALA A 80 -17.15 6.60 8.84
CA ALA A 80 -17.99 6.56 7.64
C ALA A 80 -17.47 5.59 6.56
N HIS A 81 -16.17 5.32 6.55
CA HIS A 81 -15.52 4.42 5.58
C HIS A 81 -15.14 3.05 6.18
N GLY A 82 -15.64 2.70 7.37
CA GLY A 82 -15.34 1.43 8.02
C GLY A 82 -13.86 1.24 8.40
N LYS A 83 -13.11 2.33 8.56
CA LYS A 83 -11.69 2.32 8.92
C LYS A 83 -11.48 2.68 10.38
N THR A 84 -10.38 2.21 10.97
CA THR A 84 -9.88 2.72 12.23
C THR A 84 -9.16 4.06 12.03
N ARG A 85 -9.05 4.87 13.09
CA ARG A 85 -8.27 6.11 13.06
C ARG A 85 -6.83 5.86 12.62
N SER A 86 -6.18 4.87 13.22
CA SER A 86 -4.80 4.50 12.90
C SER A 86 -4.66 4.01 11.45
N GLY A 87 -5.59 3.20 10.96
CA GLY A 87 -5.60 2.74 9.57
C GLY A 87 -5.73 3.89 8.58
N PHE A 88 -6.65 4.83 8.83
CA PHE A 88 -6.79 6.02 7.99
C PHE A 88 -5.52 6.89 7.98
N LEU A 89 -4.91 7.12 9.15
CA LEU A 89 -3.67 7.90 9.25
C LEU A 89 -2.49 7.21 8.54
N ALA A 90 -2.37 5.89 8.66
CA ALA A 90 -1.35 5.12 7.96
C ALA A 90 -1.54 5.20 6.44
N ASP A 91 -2.76 5.04 5.94
CA ASP A 91 -3.07 5.17 4.51
C ASP A 91 -2.73 6.58 3.98
N ALA A 92 -3.08 7.61 4.74
CA ALA A 92 -2.78 9.00 4.40
C ALA A 92 -1.27 9.25 4.37
N ALA A 93 -0.51 8.72 5.34
CA ALA A 93 0.95 8.82 5.37
C ALA A 93 1.58 8.12 4.15
N ARG A 94 1.17 6.88 3.83
CA ARG A 94 1.65 6.16 2.62
C ARG A 94 1.33 6.94 1.35
N ALA A 95 0.13 7.52 1.24
CA ALA A 95 -0.24 8.34 0.08
C ALA A 95 0.63 9.60 -0.04
N ALA A 96 0.89 10.30 1.06
CA ALA A 96 1.73 11.49 1.08
C ALA A 96 3.20 11.16 0.72
N MET A 97 3.77 10.08 1.26
CA MET A 97 5.14 9.67 0.98
C MET A 97 5.35 9.24 -0.48
N ARG A 98 4.33 8.65 -1.12
CA ARG A 98 4.38 8.35 -2.57
C ARG A 98 4.48 9.61 -3.43
N GLN A 99 3.78 10.67 -3.05
CA GLN A 99 3.77 11.94 -3.80
C GLN A 99 5.08 12.72 -3.66
N ALA A 100 5.83 12.51 -2.58
CA ALA A 100 7.09 13.20 -2.31
C ALA A 100 8.30 12.65 -3.08
N LYS A 101 8.17 11.52 -3.79
CA LYS A 101 9.28 10.83 -4.49
C LYS A 101 9.43 11.24 -5.97
N THR A 102 8.95 12.44 -6.33
CA THR A 102 9.17 13.07 -7.65
C THR A 102 10.35 14.03 -7.56
#